data_AF-A0AAV2ZFB9-F1
#
_entry.id   AF-A0AAV2ZFB9-F1
#
_cell.length_a   1.000
_cell.length_b   1.000
_cell.length_c   1.000
_cell.angle_alpha   90.00
_cell.angle_beta   90.00
_cell.angle_gamma   90.00
#
_symmetry.space_group_name_H-M   'P 1'
#
loop_
_entity.id
_entity.type
_entity.pdbx_description
1 polymer ?
#
loop_
_entity_poly.entity_id
_entity_poly.type
_entity_poly.pdbx_seq_one_letter_code
_entity_poly.pdbx_strand_id
1 'polypeptide(L)'
;MFTKTESVALVGCVRQAITGGNVFRLFESPPDCYISLTDERNFLQCNVVFSHSNRIRMIVGFGHPELSALLKYRQTALFVDGIFYVAPKPFEQCVILMVHDRVPCMYFLVDGRDEIIYRHILRWVKEQSNNCLDAETVVCDFEQGMMNAIRDELPKTGIVGCLLHWKQALRRKMASLGISRQHILVAMAPGNMDLMTVAKASVAQSKGMPYVQRLLNGQMDIEEDAEKWQAFWKYFAKTWVKTYSVDCWNISAMARERRTLVARTNNALEAYNRAFAEQFAAAHLSIMTFVHVAKLESIRFVQQLRDVARGVQDPPARISQVDYPRVPRSLR
;
A
#
# COMPACT_ATOMS: atom_id res chain seq x y z
N MET A 1 -41.69 -32.95 3.83
CA MET A 1 -41.63 -31.52 3.48
C MET A 1 -40.92 -30.85 4.64
N PHE A 2 -39.77 -30.22 4.44
CA PHE A 2 -39.08 -29.56 5.55
C PHE A 2 -39.89 -28.36 6.02
N THR A 3 -39.99 -28.17 7.33
CA THR A 3 -40.52 -26.93 7.90
C THR A 3 -39.58 -25.77 7.55
N LYS A 4 -40.06 -24.53 7.67
CA LYS A 4 -39.25 -23.32 7.44
C LYS A 4 -37.98 -23.33 8.31
N THR A 5 -38.10 -23.78 9.55
CA THR A 5 -36.99 -23.86 10.52
C THR A 5 -35.96 -24.92 10.12
N GLU A 6 -36.42 -26.11 9.72
CA GLU A 6 -35.53 -27.19 9.25
C GLU A 6 -34.85 -26.83 7.93
N SER A 7 -35.54 -26.12 7.03
CA SER A 7 -34.97 -25.61 5.79
C SER A 7 -33.86 -24.58 6.05
N VAL A 8 -34.09 -23.66 7.00
CA VAL A 8 -33.08 -22.66 7.40
C VAL A 8 -31.89 -23.32 8.08
N ALA A 9 -32.12 -24.32 8.95
CA ALA A 9 -31.06 -25.07 9.62
C ALA A 9 -30.22 -25.88 8.61
N LEU A 10 -30.85 -26.53 7.64
CA LEU A 10 -30.15 -27.28 6.58
C LEU A 10 -29.30 -26.35 5.72
N VAL A 11 -29.83 -25.20 5.31
CA VAL A 11 -29.07 -24.16 4.59
C VAL A 11 -27.91 -23.65 5.44
N GLY A 12 -28.11 -23.48 6.76
CA GLY A 12 -27.07 -23.13 7.72
C GLY A 12 -25.94 -24.18 7.78
N CYS A 13 -26.28 -25.46 7.94
CA CYS A 13 -25.32 -26.57 8.00
C CYS A 13 -24.54 -26.76 6.70
N VAL A 14 -25.21 -26.71 5.55
CA VAL A 14 -24.56 -26.82 4.22
C VAL A 14 -23.60 -25.65 4.01
N ARG A 15 -23.99 -24.43 4.42
CA ARG A 15 -23.10 -23.25 4.32
C ARG A 15 -21.94 -23.32 5.32
N GLN A 16 -22.16 -23.84 6.52
CA GLN A 16 -21.08 -24.04 7.49
C GLN A 16 -20.03 -25.03 6.97
N ALA A 17 -20.48 -26.09 6.28
CA ALA A 17 -19.60 -27.06 5.65
C ALA A 17 -18.85 -26.52 4.41
N ILE A 18 -19.43 -25.59 3.65
CA ILE A 18 -18.83 -25.07 2.39
C ILE A 18 -18.04 -23.75 2.60
N THR A 19 -18.47 -22.90 3.52
CA THR A 19 -17.96 -21.51 3.68
C THR A 19 -17.46 -21.16 5.09
N GLY A 20 -17.46 -22.11 6.04
CA GLY A 20 -16.97 -21.85 7.41
C GLY A 20 -17.97 -21.14 8.33
N GLY A 21 -19.24 -21.03 7.92
CA GLY A 21 -20.31 -20.41 8.70
C GLY A 21 -20.55 -18.96 8.32
N ASN A 22 -21.62 -18.37 8.86
CA ASN A 22 -22.20 -17.08 8.49
C ASN A 22 -21.34 -15.85 8.91
N VAL A 23 -20.01 -15.99 9.02
CA VAL A 23 -19.07 -14.94 9.41
C VAL A 23 -19.24 -13.70 8.55
N PHE A 24 -19.56 -13.89 7.27
CA PHE A 24 -19.78 -12.85 6.27
C PHE A 24 -21.01 -11.98 6.50
N ARG A 25 -22.04 -12.49 7.19
CA ARG A 25 -23.25 -11.72 7.50
C ARG A 25 -23.25 -11.12 8.89
N LEU A 26 -22.25 -11.43 9.72
CA LEU A 26 -22.18 -10.95 11.10
C LEU A 26 -22.25 -9.42 11.18
N PHE A 27 -21.78 -8.73 10.16
CA PHE A 27 -21.72 -7.27 10.11
C PHE A 27 -22.46 -6.67 8.91
N GLU A 28 -23.35 -7.43 8.25
CA GLU A 28 -24.21 -6.92 7.16
C GLU A 28 -25.50 -6.27 7.67
N SER A 29 -25.90 -6.60 8.89
CA SER A 29 -27.15 -6.11 9.48
C SER A 29 -26.87 -5.05 10.55
N PRO A 30 -27.83 -4.15 10.80
CA PRO A 30 -27.78 -3.27 11.95
C PRO A 30 -27.65 -4.07 13.26
N PRO A 31 -26.89 -3.57 14.25
CA PRO A 31 -26.15 -2.31 14.23
C PRO A 31 -24.73 -2.42 13.65
N ASP A 32 -24.28 -3.63 13.32
CA ASP A 32 -22.87 -3.92 13.02
C ASP A 32 -22.39 -3.35 11.69
N CYS A 33 -23.29 -3.10 10.74
CA CYS A 33 -22.95 -2.40 9.49
C CYS A 33 -22.77 -0.89 9.66
N TYR A 34 -23.25 -0.30 10.78
CA TYR A 34 -23.22 1.16 11.03
C TYR A 34 -21.97 1.63 11.76
N ILE A 35 -21.69 2.93 11.72
CA ILE A 35 -20.55 3.54 12.42
C ILE A 35 -20.67 3.34 13.94
N SER A 36 -21.85 3.60 14.49
CA SER A 36 -22.15 3.38 15.92
C SER A 36 -23.65 3.24 16.14
N LEU A 37 -24.08 2.95 17.36
CA LEU A 37 -25.50 2.95 17.73
C LEU A 37 -26.18 4.32 17.60
N THR A 38 -25.39 5.40 17.60
CA THR A 38 -25.88 6.79 17.47
C THR A 38 -25.62 7.38 16.08
N ASP A 39 -24.96 6.64 15.20
CA ASP A 39 -24.62 7.07 13.84
C ASP A 39 -24.86 5.89 12.88
N GLU A 40 -26.07 5.88 12.31
CA GLU A 40 -26.60 4.82 11.44
C GLU A 40 -26.05 4.89 10.00
N ARG A 41 -25.07 5.76 9.72
CA ARG A 41 -24.41 5.73 8.42
C ARG A 41 -23.60 4.44 8.29
N ASN A 42 -23.58 3.86 7.09
CA ASN A 42 -22.87 2.62 6.82
C ASN A 42 -21.35 2.79 7.01
N PHE A 43 -20.77 1.92 7.82
CA PHE A 43 -19.33 1.69 7.90
C PHE A 43 -18.87 0.57 6.96
N LEU A 44 -19.71 -0.46 6.78
CA LEU A 44 -19.51 -1.46 5.74
C LEU A 44 -19.76 -0.82 4.36
N GLN A 45 -18.74 -0.79 3.52
CA GLN A 45 -18.78 -0.17 2.19
C GLN A 45 -18.96 -1.18 1.06
N CYS A 46 -18.41 -2.38 1.21
CA CYS A 46 -18.67 -3.49 0.30
C CYS A 46 -18.47 -4.85 0.97
N ASN A 47 -19.21 -5.84 0.50
CA ASN A 47 -19.01 -7.25 0.80
C ASN A 47 -19.23 -8.05 -0.48
N VAL A 48 -18.16 -8.51 -1.11
CA VAL A 48 -18.21 -9.09 -2.45
C VAL A 48 -17.50 -10.43 -2.48
N VAL A 49 -18.19 -11.41 -3.08
CA VAL A 49 -17.67 -12.74 -3.39
C VAL A 49 -17.72 -12.93 -4.89
N PHE A 50 -16.61 -13.36 -5.49
CA PHE A 50 -16.53 -13.59 -6.94
C PHE A 50 -15.62 -14.79 -7.26
N SER A 51 -15.80 -15.38 -8.44
CA SER A 51 -14.92 -16.45 -8.92
C SER A 51 -13.82 -15.88 -9.79
N HIS A 52 -12.57 -16.29 -9.54
CA HIS A 52 -11.44 -15.99 -10.40
C HIS A 52 -10.43 -17.14 -10.36
N SER A 53 -10.03 -17.63 -11.54
CA SER A 53 -9.07 -18.72 -11.68
C SER A 53 -9.45 -19.97 -10.87
N ASN A 54 -10.72 -20.38 -10.94
CA ASN A 54 -11.33 -21.49 -10.22
C ASN A 54 -11.21 -21.40 -8.68
N ARG A 55 -11.00 -20.20 -8.14
CA ARG A 55 -11.05 -19.92 -6.71
C ARG A 55 -12.15 -18.91 -6.41
N ILE A 56 -12.86 -19.14 -5.31
CA ILE A 56 -13.72 -18.12 -4.73
C ILE A 56 -12.82 -17.09 -4.07
N ARG A 57 -13.07 -15.81 -4.36
CA ARG A 57 -12.37 -14.65 -3.84
C ARG A 57 -13.32 -13.80 -3.02
N MET A 58 -12.81 -13.17 -1.98
CA MET A 58 -13.59 -12.43 -0.99
C MET A 58 -12.96 -11.07 -0.73
N ILE A 59 -13.79 -10.03 -0.77
CA ILE A 59 -13.40 -8.66 -0.43
C ILE A 59 -14.47 -8.07 0.48
N VAL A 60 -14.05 -7.60 1.65
CA VAL A 60 -14.90 -6.83 2.56
C VAL A 60 -14.27 -5.48 2.81
N GLY A 61 -14.94 -4.42 2.38
CA GLY A 61 -14.47 -3.04 2.50
C GLY A 61 -15.21 -2.29 3.60
N PHE A 62 -14.45 -1.56 4.40
CA PHE A 62 -14.94 -0.71 5.49
C PHE A 62 -14.41 0.71 5.32
N GLY A 63 -15.13 1.70 5.81
CA GLY A 63 -14.71 3.09 5.78
C GLY A 63 -15.74 4.01 6.40
N HIS A 64 -15.28 5.07 7.06
CA HIS A 64 -16.17 6.11 7.57
C HIS A 64 -16.48 7.11 6.45
N PRO A 65 -17.76 7.43 6.16
CA PRO A 65 -18.13 8.28 5.01
C PRO A 65 -17.43 9.64 4.97
N GLU A 66 -17.21 10.29 6.11
CA GLU A 66 -16.46 11.56 6.18
C GLU A 66 -14.98 11.41 5.79
N LEU A 67 -14.35 10.28 6.08
CA LEU A 67 -12.96 10.01 5.67
C LEU A 67 -12.90 9.59 4.19
N SER A 68 -13.84 8.77 3.74
CA SER A 68 -13.99 8.41 2.32
C SER A 68 -14.28 9.63 1.45
N ALA A 69 -14.95 10.66 1.98
CA ALA A 69 -15.21 11.90 1.26
C ALA A 69 -13.92 12.66 0.87
N LEU A 70 -12.80 12.43 1.60
CA LEU A 70 -11.49 13.00 1.25
C LEU A 70 -11.00 12.52 -0.12
N LEU A 71 -11.45 11.35 -0.59
CA LEU A 71 -11.12 10.82 -1.94
C LEU A 71 -11.68 11.68 -3.08
N LYS A 72 -12.63 12.57 -2.78
CA LYS A 72 -13.25 13.49 -3.76
C LYS A 72 -12.43 14.75 -3.99
N TYR A 73 -11.38 14.98 -3.18
CA TYR A 73 -10.49 16.10 -3.41
C TYR A 73 -9.65 15.90 -4.68
N ARG A 74 -9.35 17.02 -5.34
CA ARG A 74 -8.54 17.02 -6.55
C ARG A 74 -7.09 16.74 -6.20
N GLN A 75 -6.41 16.06 -7.11
CA GLN A 75 -4.98 15.77 -7.01
C GLN A 75 -4.61 15.10 -5.68
N THR A 76 -5.41 14.11 -5.28
CA THR A 76 -5.23 13.42 -4.01
C THR A 76 -3.97 12.53 -4.07
N ALA A 77 -3.16 12.55 -3.02
CA ALA A 77 -2.08 11.59 -2.84
C ALA A 77 -2.59 10.39 -2.04
N LEU A 78 -2.56 9.21 -2.64
CA LEU A 78 -2.98 7.97 -2.02
C LEU A 78 -1.79 7.17 -1.53
N PHE A 79 -1.97 6.43 -0.45
CA PHE A 79 -0.99 5.49 0.09
C PHE A 79 -1.70 4.16 0.30
N VAL A 80 -1.15 3.09 -0.26
CA VAL A 80 -1.76 1.75 -0.24
C VAL A 80 -0.75 0.74 0.28
N ASP A 81 -1.14 -0.01 1.31
CA ASP A 81 -0.31 -1.06 1.88
C ASP A 81 -1.15 -2.24 2.37
N GLY A 82 -0.57 -3.45 2.27
CA GLY A 82 -1.15 -4.69 2.75
C GLY A 82 -0.53 -5.10 4.08
N ILE A 83 -1.33 -5.20 5.12
CA ILE A 83 -0.92 -5.62 6.47
C ILE A 83 -1.51 -6.99 6.80
N PHE A 84 -0.65 -7.93 7.22
CA PHE A 84 -1.00 -9.35 7.29
C PHE A 84 -1.49 -9.78 8.68
N TYR A 85 -0.82 -9.35 9.74
CA TYR A 85 -1.05 -9.84 11.10
C TYR A 85 -2.33 -9.28 11.75
N VAL A 86 -2.98 -8.28 11.11
CA VAL A 86 -4.29 -7.77 11.50
C VAL A 86 -5.44 -8.33 10.66
N ALA A 87 -5.18 -9.31 9.77
CA ALA A 87 -6.22 -9.93 8.97
C ALA A 87 -6.85 -11.10 9.75
N PRO A 88 -8.14 -11.02 10.14
CA PRO A 88 -8.82 -12.15 10.76
C PRO A 88 -9.03 -13.27 9.72
N LYS A 89 -9.00 -14.53 10.16
CA LYS A 89 -9.35 -15.65 9.27
C LYS A 89 -10.80 -15.52 8.79
N PRO A 90 -11.11 -15.87 7.52
CA PRO A 90 -10.25 -16.54 6.53
C PRO A 90 -9.39 -15.60 5.67
N PHE A 91 -9.37 -14.29 5.93
CA PHE A 91 -8.62 -13.33 5.11
C PHE A 91 -7.10 -13.50 5.28
N GLU A 92 -6.36 -13.18 4.22
CA GLU A 92 -4.90 -13.28 4.19
C GLU A 92 -4.22 -11.94 4.49
N GLN A 93 -4.88 -10.82 4.17
CA GLN A 93 -4.37 -9.48 4.43
C GLN A 93 -5.51 -8.47 4.60
N CYS A 94 -5.19 -7.37 5.27
CA CYS A 94 -5.97 -6.14 5.23
C CYS A 94 -5.23 -5.11 4.36
N VAL A 95 -5.85 -4.62 3.30
CA VAL A 95 -5.32 -3.53 2.48
C VAL A 95 -5.87 -2.22 3.05
N ILE A 96 -4.97 -1.31 3.44
CA ILE A 96 -5.32 -0.01 4.00
C ILE A 96 -5.06 1.07 2.95
N LEU A 97 -6.05 1.93 2.75
CA LEU A 97 -5.95 3.11 1.90
C LEU A 97 -5.88 4.36 2.78
N MET A 98 -4.77 5.11 2.67
CA MET A 98 -4.59 6.40 3.32
C MET A 98 -4.58 7.54 2.31
N VAL A 99 -5.14 8.68 2.71
CA VAL A 99 -5.10 9.95 1.96
C VAL A 99 -4.06 10.87 2.60
N HIS A 100 -3.24 11.50 1.75
CA HIS A 100 -2.19 12.46 2.10
C HIS A 100 -1.36 12.04 3.31
N ASP A 101 -0.78 10.82 3.26
CA ASP A 101 0.12 10.23 4.27
C ASP A 101 -0.37 10.20 5.73
N ARG A 102 -1.63 10.55 6.01
CA ARG A 102 -2.10 10.84 7.38
C ARG A 102 -3.38 10.16 7.77
N VAL A 103 -4.32 10.06 6.83
CA VAL A 103 -5.70 9.71 7.17
C VAL A 103 -6.05 8.36 6.55
N PRO A 104 -6.15 7.28 7.33
CA PRO A 104 -6.72 6.02 6.85
C PRO A 104 -8.20 6.25 6.55
N CYS A 105 -8.59 6.05 5.30
CA CYS A 105 -9.95 6.31 4.86
C CYS A 105 -10.74 5.03 4.64
N MET A 106 -10.06 3.94 4.24
CA MET A 106 -10.69 2.66 3.95
C MET A 106 -9.81 1.48 4.33
N TYR A 107 -10.46 0.39 4.71
CA TYR A 107 -9.85 -0.90 5.07
C TYR A 107 -10.50 -2.00 4.24
N PHE A 108 -9.71 -2.86 3.60
CA PHE A 108 -10.22 -3.98 2.81
C PHE A 108 -9.65 -5.30 3.30
N LEU A 109 -10.49 -6.16 3.87
CA LEU A 109 -10.12 -7.55 4.16
C LEU A 109 -10.22 -8.37 2.88
N VAL A 110 -9.13 -9.02 2.50
CA VAL A 110 -9.05 -9.81 1.27
C VAL A 110 -8.35 -11.16 1.47
N ASP A 111 -8.74 -12.15 0.68
CA ASP A 111 -8.28 -13.55 0.77
C ASP A 111 -7.16 -13.90 -0.22
N GLY A 112 -6.44 -12.89 -0.68
CA GLY A 112 -5.32 -13.08 -1.60
C GLY A 112 -4.65 -11.77 -2.00
N ARG A 113 -3.66 -11.90 -2.87
CA ARG A 113 -2.77 -10.84 -3.39
C ARG A 113 -2.75 -10.77 -4.92
N ASP A 114 -3.77 -11.34 -5.55
CA ASP A 114 -3.88 -11.36 -7.00
C ASP A 114 -4.20 -9.96 -7.54
N GLU A 115 -3.70 -9.64 -8.72
CA GLU A 115 -3.95 -8.36 -9.40
C GLU A 115 -5.45 -8.01 -9.46
N ILE A 116 -6.30 -9.00 -9.72
CA ILE A 116 -7.75 -8.82 -9.80
C ILE A 116 -8.35 -8.29 -8.49
N ILE A 117 -7.81 -8.67 -7.33
CA ILE A 117 -8.27 -8.24 -6.02
C ILE A 117 -8.03 -6.73 -5.88
N TYR A 118 -6.82 -6.27 -6.19
CA TYR A 118 -6.49 -4.84 -6.17
C TYR A 118 -7.30 -4.04 -7.19
N ARG A 119 -7.59 -4.60 -8.36
CA ARG A 119 -8.49 -3.94 -9.33
C ARG A 119 -9.88 -3.75 -8.78
N HIS A 120 -10.43 -4.76 -8.10
CA HIS A 120 -11.73 -4.64 -7.44
C HIS A 120 -11.71 -3.62 -6.29
N ILE A 121 -10.66 -3.60 -5.48
CA ILE A 121 -10.48 -2.57 -4.44
C ILE A 121 -10.51 -1.18 -5.08
N LEU A 122 -9.70 -0.92 -6.10
CA LEU A 122 -9.62 0.41 -6.73
C LEU A 122 -10.93 0.82 -7.40
N ARG A 123 -11.70 -0.12 -7.98
CA ARG A 123 -13.04 0.16 -8.49
C ARG A 123 -14.01 0.57 -7.40
N TRP A 124 -13.97 -0.12 -6.26
CA TRP A 124 -14.76 0.28 -5.10
C TRP A 124 -14.37 1.66 -4.59
N VAL A 125 -13.07 1.97 -4.50
CA VAL A 125 -12.58 3.30 -4.11
C VAL A 125 -13.11 4.38 -5.07
N LYS A 126 -13.09 4.11 -6.39
CA LYS A 126 -13.70 5.02 -7.38
C LYS A 126 -15.19 5.20 -7.13
N GLU A 127 -15.94 4.14 -6.90
CA GLU A 127 -17.38 4.23 -6.63
C GLU A 127 -17.67 5.05 -5.36
N GLN A 128 -16.91 4.83 -4.28
CA GLN A 128 -17.04 5.59 -3.03
C GLN A 128 -16.71 7.09 -3.19
N SER A 129 -15.89 7.43 -4.18
CA SER A 129 -15.63 8.81 -4.59
C SER A 129 -16.71 9.40 -5.52
N ASN A 130 -17.83 8.70 -5.77
CA ASN A 130 -18.80 9.02 -6.82
C ASN A 130 -18.14 9.14 -8.20
N ASN A 131 -17.16 8.27 -8.49
CA ASN A 131 -16.32 8.30 -9.69
C ASN A 131 -15.60 9.64 -9.94
N CYS A 132 -15.40 10.45 -8.88
CA CYS A 132 -14.68 11.72 -8.92
C CYS A 132 -13.22 11.61 -8.45
N LEU A 133 -12.71 10.39 -8.21
CA LEU A 133 -11.33 10.19 -7.76
C LEU A 133 -10.33 10.76 -8.78
N ASP A 134 -9.66 11.83 -8.37
CA ASP A 134 -8.61 12.53 -9.12
C ASP A 134 -7.29 12.35 -8.36
N ALA A 135 -6.74 11.14 -8.38
CA ALA A 135 -5.50 10.82 -7.69
C ALA A 135 -4.27 11.29 -8.49
N GLU A 136 -3.46 12.15 -7.90
CA GLU A 136 -2.23 12.65 -8.54
C GLU A 136 -1.10 11.61 -8.46
N THR A 137 -0.93 11.03 -7.27
CA THR A 137 0.05 9.99 -6.99
C THR A 137 -0.52 8.88 -6.12
N VAL A 138 -0.08 7.65 -6.33
CA VAL A 138 -0.28 6.53 -5.41
C VAL A 138 1.09 6.04 -4.95
N VAL A 139 1.34 6.09 -3.65
CA VAL A 139 2.51 5.51 -3.00
C VAL A 139 2.17 4.09 -2.57
N CYS A 140 2.97 3.11 -2.98
CA CYS A 140 2.73 1.72 -2.63
C CYS A 140 4.02 0.90 -2.65
N ASP A 141 3.92 -0.34 -2.17
CA ASP A 141 5.01 -1.31 -2.21
C ASP A 141 5.22 -1.90 -3.61
N PHE A 142 6.38 -2.52 -3.83
CA PHE A 142 6.73 -3.17 -5.10
C PHE A 142 6.03 -4.52 -5.27
N GLU A 143 4.71 -4.48 -5.35
CA GLU A 143 3.88 -5.62 -5.66
C GLU A 143 3.32 -5.49 -7.07
N GLN A 144 3.69 -6.43 -7.96
CA GLN A 144 3.34 -6.34 -9.38
C GLN A 144 1.82 -6.27 -9.60
N GLY A 145 1.05 -7.09 -8.87
CA GLY A 145 -0.41 -7.10 -8.99
C GLY A 145 -1.04 -5.77 -8.58
N MET A 146 -0.59 -5.17 -7.47
CA MET A 146 -1.07 -3.86 -7.04
C MET A 146 -0.67 -2.76 -8.04
N MET A 147 0.58 -2.74 -8.50
CA MET A 147 1.05 -1.73 -9.47
C MET A 147 0.32 -1.84 -10.81
N ASN A 148 0.08 -3.05 -11.32
CA ASN A 148 -0.70 -3.26 -12.54
C ASN A 148 -2.14 -2.77 -12.36
N ALA A 149 -2.78 -3.14 -11.24
CA ALA A 149 -4.12 -2.68 -10.94
C ALA A 149 -4.22 -1.14 -10.89
N ILE A 150 -3.23 -0.45 -10.31
CA ILE A 150 -3.19 1.02 -10.30
C ILE A 150 -3.05 1.57 -11.71
N ARG A 151 -2.15 1.02 -12.55
CA ARG A 151 -1.99 1.47 -13.95
C ARG A 151 -3.28 1.33 -14.75
N ASP A 152 -3.99 0.23 -14.57
CA ASP A 152 -5.21 -0.07 -15.31
C ASP A 152 -6.39 0.77 -14.84
N GLU A 153 -6.59 0.86 -13.52
CA GLU A 153 -7.78 1.50 -12.95
C GLU A 153 -7.61 3.02 -12.77
N LEU A 154 -6.37 3.52 -12.73
CA LEU A 154 -5.98 4.94 -12.55
C LEU A 154 -4.83 5.35 -13.51
N PRO A 155 -5.04 5.33 -14.85
CA PRO A 155 -3.97 5.46 -15.84
C PRO A 155 -3.24 6.82 -15.86
N LYS A 156 -3.83 7.87 -15.27
CA LYS A 156 -3.23 9.22 -15.18
C LYS A 156 -2.37 9.41 -13.92
N THR A 157 -2.51 8.52 -12.95
CA THR A 157 -1.91 8.63 -11.63
C THR A 157 -0.45 8.21 -11.65
N GLY A 158 0.42 8.98 -11.00
CA GLY A 158 1.83 8.64 -10.85
C GLY A 158 2.01 7.56 -9.78
N ILE A 159 2.65 6.44 -10.12
CA ILE A 159 2.96 5.39 -9.14
C ILE A 159 4.32 5.68 -8.51
N VAL A 160 4.35 5.77 -7.19
CA VAL A 160 5.57 5.98 -6.40
C VAL A 160 5.81 4.74 -5.55
N GLY A 161 6.75 3.91 -5.95
CA GLY A 161 7.22 2.80 -5.15
C GLY A 161 7.97 3.29 -3.91
N CYS A 162 7.68 2.67 -2.76
CA CYS A 162 8.29 3.03 -1.48
C CYS A 162 9.83 2.90 -1.52
N LEU A 163 10.55 4.01 -1.30
CA LEU A 163 12.02 4.05 -1.29
C LEU A 163 12.62 3.13 -0.21
N LEU A 164 11.97 3.02 0.96
CA LEU A 164 12.46 2.16 2.05
C LEU A 164 12.43 0.70 1.64
N HIS A 165 11.29 0.24 1.11
CA HIS A 165 11.14 -1.13 0.59
C HIS A 165 12.04 -1.40 -0.61
N TRP A 166 12.27 -0.41 -1.48
CA TRP A 166 13.25 -0.51 -2.56
C TRP A 166 14.67 -0.76 -2.03
N LYS A 167 15.17 0.09 -1.13
CA LYS A 167 16.48 -0.07 -0.49
C LYS A 167 16.59 -1.42 0.23
N GLN A 168 15.54 -1.82 0.94
CA GLN A 168 15.49 -3.11 1.63
C GLN A 168 15.58 -4.28 0.66
N ALA A 169 14.88 -4.23 -0.48
CA ALA A 169 14.95 -5.25 -1.52
C ALA A 169 16.36 -5.37 -2.13
N LEU A 170 17.00 -4.23 -2.43
CA LEU A 170 18.38 -4.21 -2.93
C LEU A 170 19.36 -4.79 -1.89
N ARG A 171 19.25 -4.36 -0.63
CA ARG A 171 20.06 -4.88 0.48
C ARG A 171 19.92 -6.39 0.63
N ARG A 172 18.69 -6.91 0.66
CA ARG A 172 18.43 -8.36 0.73
C ARG A 172 19.04 -9.10 -0.45
N LYS A 173 18.94 -8.54 -1.67
CA LYS A 173 19.53 -9.18 -2.84
C LYS A 173 21.05 -9.22 -2.76
N MET A 174 21.71 -8.11 -2.43
CA MET A 174 23.17 -8.08 -2.28
C MET A 174 23.65 -9.08 -1.22
N ALA A 175 22.96 -9.13 -0.07
CA ALA A 175 23.26 -10.11 0.98
C ALA A 175 23.09 -11.55 0.49
N SER A 176 22.02 -11.85 -0.26
CA SER A 176 21.78 -13.19 -0.82
C SER A 176 22.83 -13.64 -1.84
N LEU A 177 23.54 -12.69 -2.47
CA LEU A 177 24.63 -12.96 -3.40
C LEU A 177 25.99 -13.06 -2.68
N GLY A 178 26.02 -12.93 -1.35
CA GLY A 178 27.24 -13.01 -0.56
C GLY A 178 28.15 -11.79 -0.67
N ILE A 179 27.63 -10.63 -1.09
CA ILE A 179 28.37 -9.36 -1.06
C ILE A 179 28.61 -8.98 0.40
N SER A 180 29.83 -8.51 0.71
CA SER A 180 30.23 -8.21 2.08
C SER A 180 29.32 -7.17 2.74
N ARG A 181 29.14 -7.28 4.07
CA ARG A 181 28.33 -6.30 4.83
C ARG A 181 28.87 -4.87 4.67
N GLN A 182 30.20 -4.71 4.60
CA GLN A 182 30.85 -3.41 4.40
C GLN A 182 30.49 -2.81 3.04
N HIS A 183 30.55 -3.60 1.97
CA HIS A 183 30.16 -3.17 0.62
C HIS A 183 28.68 -2.80 0.54
N ILE A 184 27.81 -3.57 1.20
CA ILE A 184 26.37 -3.26 1.28
C ILE A 184 26.13 -1.92 2.00
N LEU A 185 26.86 -1.64 3.08
CA LEU A 185 26.72 -0.38 3.82
C LEU A 185 27.10 0.81 2.95
N VAL A 186 28.24 0.72 2.23
CA VAL A 186 28.65 1.75 1.27
C VAL A 186 27.59 1.94 0.19
N ALA A 187 27.14 0.87 -0.47
CA ALA A 187 26.18 0.98 -1.56
C ALA A 187 24.81 1.57 -1.13
N MET A 188 24.38 1.31 0.10
CA MET A 188 23.12 1.82 0.65
C MET A 188 23.22 3.22 1.28
N ALA A 189 24.43 3.78 1.39
CA ALA A 189 24.65 5.13 1.88
C ALA A 189 23.96 6.18 0.98
N PRO A 190 23.49 7.31 1.55
CA PRO A 190 22.90 8.39 0.76
C PRO A 190 23.83 8.89 -0.35
N GLY A 191 23.29 9.08 -1.55
CA GLY A 191 24.05 9.55 -2.72
C GLY A 191 24.63 8.44 -3.60
N ASN A 192 24.49 7.17 -3.19
CA ASN A 192 24.94 6.01 -3.96
C ASN A 192 23.78 5.39 -4.74
N MET A 193 23.22 4.26 -4.27
CA MET A 193 22.14 3.59 -5.02
C MET A 193 20.88 4.45 -5.14
N ASP A 194 20.56 5.30 -4.16
CA ASP A 194 19.41 6.18 -4.24
C ASP A 194 19.58 7.34 -5.24
N LEU A 195 20.79 7.62 -5.73
CA LEU A 195 20.99 8.55 -6.84
C LEU A 195 20.22 8.11 -8.09
N MET A 196 20.11 6.79 -8.30
CA MET A 196 19.38 6.20 -9.43
C MET A 196 17.93 6.67 -9.49
N THR A 197 17.36 7.04 -8.36
CA THR A 197 15.94 7.36 -8.23
C THR A 197 15.61 8.81 -8.51
N VAL A 198 16.63 9.64 -8.67
CA VAL A 198 16.50 11.07 -8.98
C VAL A 198 17.22 11.46 -10.27
N ALA A 199 18.07 10.57 -10.81
CA ALA A 199 18.62 10.67 -12.16
C ALA A 199 17.49 10.71 -13.20
N LYS A 200 17.68 11.38 -14.34
CA LYS A 200 16.70 11.43 -15.42
C LYS A 200 16.34 10.01 -15.88
N ALA A 201 15.06 9.66 -15.79
CA ALA A 201 14.54 8.31 -16.04
C ALA A 201 14.99 7.76 -17.41
N SER A 202 14.96 8.59 -18.46
CA SER A 202 15.34 8.20 -19.82
C SER A 202 16.82 7.80 -19.98
N VAL A 203 17.69 8.17 -19.04
CA VAL A 203 19.12 7.81 -19.04
C VAL A 203 19.51 6.97 -17.83
N ALA A 204 18.54 6.55 -17.01
CA ALA A 204 18.82 5.76 -15.80
C ALA A 204 19.59 4.48 -16.13
N GLN A 205 19.20 3.75 -17.18
CA GLN A 205 19.91 2.55 -17.60
C GLN A 205 21.24 2.86 -18.30
N SER A 206 21.23 3.72 -19.31
CA SER A 206 22.38 3.94 -20.19
C SER A 206 23.50 4.77 -19.55
N LYS A 207 23.17 5.68 -18.63
CA LYS A 207 24.15 6.56 -17.96
C LYS A 207 24.12 6.41 -16.44
N GLY A 208 22.94 6.27 -15.83
CA GLY A 208 22.78 6.15 -14.38
C GLY A 208 23.47 4.92 -13.82
N MET A 209 23.19 3.73 -14.36
CA MET A 209 23.80 2.48 -13.89
C MET A 209 25.33 2.50 -14.02
N PRO A 210 25.94 2.82 -15.19
CA PRO A 210 27.40 2.94 -15.30
C PRO A 210 28.01 3.99 -14.37
N TYR A 211 27.29 5.09 -14.12
CA TYR A 211 27.74 6.12 -13.19
C TYR A 211 27.81 5.60 -11.76
N VAL A 212 26.74 4.96 -11.28
CA VAL A 212 26.70 4.41 -9.92
C VAL A 212 27.68 3.25 -9.76
N GLN A 213 27.87 2.42 -10.79
CA GLN A 213 28.94 1.41 -10.80
C GLN A 213 30.32 2.03 -10.58
N ARG A 214 30.70 3.05 -11.35
CA ARG A 214 31.99 3.74 -11.18
C ARG A 214 32.11 4.43 -9.82
N LEU A 215 31.02 5.02 -9.33
CA LEU A 215 30.97 5.65 -8.01
C LEU A 215 31.27 4.64 -6.90
N LEU A 216 30.66 3.46 -6.96
CA LEU A 216 30.88 2.39 -6.01
C LEU A 216 32.30 1.83 -6.09
N ASN A 217 32.82 1.57 -7.29
CA ASN A 217 34.20 1.09 -7.48
C ASN A 217 35.26 2.10 -6.99
N GLY A 218 34.94 3.39 -6.96
CA GLY A 218 35.82 4.42 -6.42
C GLY A 218 35.77 4.54 -4.88
N GLN A 219 34.81 3.91 -4.22
CA GLN A 219 34.60 3.99 -2.76
C GLN A 219 34.97 2.69 -2.03
N MET A 220 35.11 1.57 -2.75
CA MET A 220 35.42 0.27 -2.17
C MET A 220 36.17 -0.60 -3.20
N ASP A 221 37.04 -1.46 -2.68
CA ASP A 221 37.70 -2.48 -3.48
C ASP A 221 36.72 -3.63 -3.74
N ILE A 222 36.35 -3.81 -5.00
CA ILE A 222 35.37 -4.81 -5.41
C ILE A 222 36.00 -6.05 -6.03
N GLU A 223 37.33 -6.18 -6.10
CA GLU A 223 37.99 -7.29 -6.79
C GLU A 223 37.52 -8.66 -6.27
N GLU A 224 37.50 -8.85 -4.96
CA GLU A 224 37.04 -10.09 -4.32
C GLU A 224 35.54 -10.37 -4.52
N ASP A 225 34.74 -9.31 -4.73
CA ASP A 225 33.28 -9.39 -4.89
C ASP A 225 32.84 -9.15 -6.34
N ALA A 226 33.76 -9.12 -7.32
CA ALA A 226 33.49 -8.63 -8.67
C ALA A 226 32.38 -9.42 -9.38
N GLU A 227 32.42 -10.75 -9.31
CA GLU A 227 31.39 -11.62 -9.87
C GLU A 227 30.03 -11.44 -9.18
N LYS A 228 30.03 -11.21 -7.85
CA LYS A 228 28.82 -11.00 -7.05
C LYS A 228 28.17 -9.66 -7.42
N TRP A 229 28.97 -8.62 -7.61
CA TRP A 229 28.51 -7.33 -8.10
C TRP A 229 27.97 -7.41 -9.53
N GLN A 230 28.63 -8.16 -10.42
CA GLN A 230 28.12 -8.40 -11.76
C GLN A 230 26.76 -9.11 -11.73
N ALA A 231 26.60 -10.13 -10.89
CA ALA A 231 25.33 -10.82 -10.67
C ALA A 231 24.25 -9.87 -10.12
N PHE A 232 24.61 -8.98 -9.19
CA PHE A 232 23.71 -7.96 -8.66
C PHE A 232 23.23 -7.00 -9.75
N TRP A 233 24.12 -6.49 -10.61
CA TRP A 233 23.74 -5.57 -11.67
C TRP A 233 22.90 -6.24 -12.77
N LYS A 234 23.16 -7.50 -13.07
CA LYS A 234 22.30 -8.32 -13.96
C LYS A 234 20.90 -8.47 -13.38
N TYR A 235 20.80 -8.75 -12.07
CA TYR A 235 19.53 -8.75 -11.36
C TYR A 235 18.86 -7.37 -11.41
N PHE A 236 19.61 -6.30 -11.14
CA PHE A 236 19.07 -4.95 -11.10
C PHE A 236 18.45 -4.55 -12.44
N ALA A 237 19.16 -4.77 -13.54
CA ALA A 237 18.63 -4.52 -14.88
C ALA A 237 17.38 -5.35 -15.17
N LYS A 238 17.38 -6.64 -14.81
CA LYS A 238 16.22 -7.51 -15.04
C LYS A 238 15.00 -7.04 -14.24
N THR A 239 15.16 -6.81 -12.94
CA THR A 239 14.03 -6.51 -12.04
C THR A 239 13.60 -5.06 -12.14
N TRP A 240 14.53 -4.11 -11.95
CA TRP A 240 14.19 -2.69 -11.81
C TRP A 240 14.12 -1.93 -13.12
N VAL A 241 14.66 -2.47 -14.22
CA VAL A 241 14.57 -1.80 -15.53
C VAL A 241 13.63 -2.51 -16.48
N LYS A 242 13.61 -3.85 -16.50
CA LYS A 242 12.73 -4.61 -17.40
C LYS A 242 11.38 -4.98 -16.80
N THR A 243 11.34 -5.44 -15.54
CA THR A 243 10.08 -5.90 -14.92
C THR A 243 9.27 -4.72 -14.37
N TYR A 244 9.87 -3.87 -13.54
CA TYR A 244 9.23 -2.64 -13.08
C TYR A 244 9.58 -1.48 -14.03
N SER A 245 8.62 -0.59 -14.29
CA SER A 245 8.91 0.67 -14.96
C SER A 245 9.87 1.50 -14.11
N VAL A 246 10.84 2.14 -14.77
CA VAL A 246 11.77 3.09 -14.13
C VAL A 246 10.98 4.18 -13.40
N ASP A 247 9.88 4.65 -13.97
CA ASP A 247 9.04 5.72 -13.41
C ASP A 247 8.40 5.35 -12.07
N CYS A 248 8.35 4.05 -11.72
CA CYS A 248 7.79 3.62 -10.44
C CYS A 248 8.78 3.78 -9.27
N TRP A 249 10.09 3.74 -9.49
CA TRP A 249 11.09 3.92 -8.43
C TRP A 249 11.95 5.16 -8.63
N ASN A 250 11.81 5.82 -9.78
CA ASN A 250 12.48 7.06 -10.15
C ASN A 250 11.48 8.21 -10.22
N ILE A 251 11.74 9.27 -9.46
CA ILE A 251 10.84 10.42 -9.34
C ILE A 251 11.22 11.61 -10.23
N SER A 252 12.24 11.48 -11.10
CA SER A 252 12.72 12.59 -11.94
C SER A 252 11.64 13.11 -12.89
N ALA A 253 10.81 12.21 -13.45
CA ALA A 253 9.69 12.60 -14.29
C ALA A 253 8.63 13.39 -13.50
N MET A 254 8.33 12.97 -12.27
CA MET A 254 7.38 13.65 -11.39
C MET A 254 7.87 15.04 -10.99
N ALA A 255 9.16 15.17 -10.67
CA ALA A 255 9.78 16.47 -10.38
C ALA A 255 9.71 17.42 -11.58
N ARG A 256 9.94 16.92 -12.80
CA ARG A 256 9.81 17.69 -14.05
C ARG A 256 8.36 18.11 -14.32
N GLU A 257 7.42 17.21 -14.06
CA GLU A 257 5.97 17.44 -14.24
C GLU A 257 5.34 18.28 -13.12
N ARG A 258 6.14 18.69 -12.12
CA ARG A 258 5.70 19.43 -10.94
C ARG A 258 4.56 18.74 -10.19
N ARG A 259 4.55 17.40 -10.21
CA ARG A 259 3.57 16.64 -9.44
C ARG A 259 3.84 16.80 -7.95
N THR A 260 2.78 16.91 -7.15
CA THR A 260 2.90 16.98 -5.69
C THR A 260 3.36 15.63 -5.15
N LEU A 261 4.61 15.55 -4.72
CA LEU A 261 5.11 14.37 -4.01
C LEU A 261 4.98 14.58 -2.51
N VAL A 262 3.91 14.01 -1.92
CA VAL A 262 3.65 14.11 -0.47
C VAL A 262 4.72 13.37 0.33
N ALA A 263 5.05 12.14 -0.06
CA ALA A 263 6.14 11.38 0.52
C ALA A 263 6.67 10.36 -0.48
N ARG A 264 7.93 9.96 -0.31
CA ARG A 264 8.59 8.92 -1.13
C ARG A 264 8.79 7.60 -0.39
N THR A 265 8.47 7.61 0.90
CA THR A 265 8.52 6.46 1.80
C THR A 265 7.12 6.21 2.31
N ASN A 266 6.79 4.95 2.55
CA ASN A 266 5.52 4.58 3.16
C ASN A 266 5.55 4.71 4.70
N ASN A 267 6.56 5.39 5.27
CA ASN A 267 6.82 5.46 6.71
C ASN A 267 5.60 5.83 7.55
N ALA A 268 4.77 6.78 7.08
CA ALA A 268 3.59 7.19 7.83
C ALA A 268 2.52 6.09 7.85
N LEU A 269 2.29 5.40 6.73
CA LEU A 269 1.40 4.24 6.66
C LEU A 269 1.99 3.03 7.39
N GLU A 270 3.31 2.81 7.38
CA GLU A 270 3.96 1.77 8.19
C GLU A 270 3.86 2.07 9.70
N ALA A 271 4.01 3.34 10.10
CA ALA A 271 3.82 3.77 11.48
C ALA A 271 2.35 3.61 11.91
N TYR A 272 1.41 3.99 11.04
CA TYR A 272 0.00 3.72 11.24
C TYR A 272 -0.28 2.23 11.35
N ASN A 273 0.26 1.40 10.46
CA ASN A 273 0.09 -0.05 10.47
C ASN A 273 0.57 -0.67 11.78
N ARG A 274 1.71 -0.23 12.32
CA ARG A 274 2.18 -0.65 13.65
C ARG A 274 1.23 -0.23 14.77
N ALA A 275 0.84 1.05 14.82
CA ALA A 275 -0.08 1.55 15.84
C ALA A 275 -1.46 0.87 15.77
N PHE A 276 -1.93 0.59 14.56
CA PHE A 276 -3.16 -0.17 14.31
C PHE A 276 -3.03 -1.62 14.79
N ALA A 277 -1.89 -2.26 14.55
CA ALA A 277 -1.57 -3.59 15.05
C ALA A 277 -1.64 -3.70 16.58
N GLU A 278 -1.09 -2.70 17.27
CA GLU A 278 -0.98 -2.66 18.72
C GLU A 278 -2.35 -2.63 19.42
N GLN A 279 -3.41 -2.24 18.71
CA GLN A 279 -4.78 -2.28 19.25
C GLN A 279 -5.36 -3.69 19.33
N PHE A 280 -4.73 -4.68 18.71
CA PHE A 280 -5.20 -6.06 18.73
C PHE A 280 -4.49 -6.86 19.83
N ALA A 281 -5.18 -7.06 20.95
CA ALA A 281 -4.70 -7.92 22.03
C ALA A 281 -5.03 -9.42 21.76
N ALA A 282 -3.98 -10.24 21.71
CA ALA A 282 -3.98 -11.72 21.78
C ALA A 282 -4.30 -12.58 20.52
N ALA A 283 -3.94 -13.86 20.66
CA ALA A 283 -3.56 -14.88 19.68
C ALA A 283 -4.59 -15.28 18.58
N HIS A 284 -5.82 -14.79 18.59
CA HIS A 284 -6.80 -15.05 17.53
C HIS A 284 -7.70 -13.85 17.26
N LEU A 285 -7.40 -13.12 16.19
CA LEU A 285 -8.18 -11.97 15.76
C LEU A 285 -9.52 -12.39 15.14
N SER A 286 -10.63 -11.98 15.75
CA SER A 286 -11.98 -12.17 15.19
C SER A 286 -12.34 -11.04 14.22
N ILE A 287 -13.25 -11.31 13.28
CA ILE A 287 -13.73 -10.25 12.36
C ILE A 287 -14.45 -9.12 13.10
N MET A 288 -15.20 -9.44 14.16
CA MET A 288 -15.92 -8.43 14.93
C MET A 288 -14.95 -7.54 15.72
N THR A 289 -13.87 -8.12 16.25
CA THR A 289 -12.78 -7.36 16.88
C THR A 289 -12.14 -6.42 15.86
N PHE A 290 -11.84 -6.89 14.65
CA PHE A 290 -11.34 -6.05 13.56
C PHE A 290 -12.27 -4.89 13.24
N VAL A 291 -13.56 -5.18 13.01
CA VAL A 291 -14.57 -4.17 12.67
C VAL A 291 -14.70 -3.13 13.79
N HIS A 292 -14.73 -3.56 15.04
CA HIS A 292 -14.79 -2.66 16.19
C HIS A 292 -13.59 -1.73 16.26
N VAL A 293 -12.36 -2.26 16.16
CA VAL A 293 -11.13 -1.45 16.18
C VAL A 293 -11.08 -0.48 15.00
N ALA A 294 -11.42 -0.93 13.79
CA ALA A 294 -11.45 -0.08 12.60
C ALA A 294 -12.48 1.07 12.72
N LYS A 295 -13.64 0.82 13.35
CA LYS A 295 -14.63 1.87 13.66
C LYS A 295 -14.08 2.90 14.63
N LEU A 296 -13.50 2.46 15.75
CA LEU A 296 -12.93 3.34 16.76
C LEU A 296 -11.82 4.22 16.18
N GLU A 297 -10.93 3.64 15.37
CA GLU A 297 -9.88 4.40 14.70
C GLU A 297 -10.45 5.42 13.72
N SER A 298 -11.44 5.03 12.91
CA SER A 298 -12.07 5.96 11.97
C SER A 298 -12.76 7.13 12.69
N ILE A 299 -13.47 6.85 13.80
CA ILE A 299 -14.09 7.89 14.64
C ILE A 299 -13.02 8.82 15.22
N ARG A 300 -11.90 8.26 15.72
CA ARG A 300 -10.77 9.04 16.24
C ARG A 300 -10.20 10.00 15.20
N PHE A 301 -10.00 9.55 13.96
CA PHE A 301 -9.52 10.41 12.87
C PHE A 301 -10.53 11.50 12.47
N VAL A 302 -11.83 11.18 12.43
CA VAL A 302 -12.87 12.17 12.17
C VAL A 302 -12.88 13.26 13.25
N GLN A 303 -12.78 12.87 14.52
CA GLN A 303 -12.70 13.81 15.62
C GLN A 303 -11.45 14.70 15.51
N GLN A 304 -10.29 14.10 15.21
CA GLN A 304 -9.05 14.84 15.00
C GLN A 304 -9.17 15.87 13.86
N LEU A 305 -9.79 15.51 12.73
CA LEU A 305 -10.01 16.45 11.62
C LEU A 305 -10.92 17.62 12.02
N ARG A 306 -11.95 17.37 12.85
CA ARG A 306 -12.85 18.40 13.37
C ARG A 306 -12.14 19.32 14.36
N ASP A 307 -11.30 18.78 15.22
CA ASP A 307 -10.55 19.56 16.20
C ASP A 307 -9.51 20.46 15.51
N VAL A 308 -8.87 19.97 14.45
CA VAL A 308 -8.02 20.79 13.57
C VAL A 308 -8.82 21.89 12.88
N ALA A 309 -9.98 21.56 12.31
CA ALA A 309 -10.83 22.55 11.63
C ALA A 309 -11.36 23.64 12.59
N ARG A 310 -11.52 23.32 13.88
CA ARG A 310 -11.94 24.26 14.93
C ARG A 310 -10.78 25.02 15.58
N GLY A 311 -9.53 24.72 15.21
CA GLY A 311 -8.34 25.30 15.83
C GLY A 311 -8.10 24.84 17.27
N VAL A 312 -8.71 23.73 17.69
CA VAL A 312 -8.50 23.09 19.01
C VAL A 312 -7.17 22.32 19.02
N GLN A 313 -6.79 21.77 17.88
CA GLN A 313 -5.54 21.05 17.68
C GLN A 313 -4.80 21.61 16.46
N ASP A 314 -3.47 21.72 16.56
CA ASP A 314 -2.66 22.07 15.39
C ASP A 314 -2.68 20.95 14.34
N PRO A 315 -2.69 21.29 13.04
CA PRO A 315 -2.52 20.28 12.01
C PRO A 315 -1.18 19.56 12.21
N PRO A 316 -1.11 18.23 11.96
CA PRO A 316 0.15 17.50 12.10
C PRO A 316 1.25 18.16 11.26
N ALA A 317 2.45 18.30 11.83
CA ALA A 317 3.58 18.91 11.12
C ALA A 317 3.79 18.22 9.75
N ARG A 318 3.84 19.00 8.66
CA ARG A 318 4.27 18.45 7.37
C ARG A 318 5.71 18.04 7.50
N ILE A 319 6.03 16.80 7.16
CA ILE A 319 7.42 16.39 6.96
C ILE A 319 7.99 17.38 5.94
N SER A 320 9.04 18.08 6.33
CA SER A 320 9.72 19.07 5.50
C SER A 320 10.17 18.44 4.17
N GLN A 321 10.45 19.30 3.18
CA GLN A 321 10.99 18.91 1.87
C GLN A 321 11.94 17.72 1.99
N VAL A 322 11.64 16.66 1.22
CA VAL A 322 12.52 15.50 1.12
C VAL A 322 13.83 15.95 0.49
N ASP A 323 14.93 15.92 1.24
CA ASP A 323 16.26 16.20 0.70
C ASP A 323 16.65 15.12 -0.29
N TYR A 324 16.89 15.52 -1.53
CA TYR A 324 17.29 14.62 -2.61
C TYR A 324 18.80 14.66 -2.83
N PRO A 325 19.42 13.52 -3.18
CA PRO A 325 20.80 13.52 -3.63
C PRO A 325 20.99 14.51 -4.77
N ARG A 326 22.08 15.30 -4.72
CA ARG A 326 22.40 16.26 -5.77
C ARG A 326 22.71 15.52 -7.06
N VAL A 327 21.86 15.69 -8.08
CA VAL A 327 22.02 15.01 -9.37
C VAL A 327 23.21 15.59 -10.16
N PRO A 328 24.22 14.76 -10.51
CA PRO A 328 25.33 15.15 -11.40
C PRO A 328 24.83 15.61 -12.76
N ARG A 329 25.52 16.58 -13.38
CA ARG A 329 25.10 17.15 -14.69
C ARG A 329 24.91 16.10 -15.78
N SER A 330 25.71 15.04 -15.77
CA SER A 330 25.64 13.93 -16.73
C SER A 330 24.36 13.09 -16.62
N LEU A 331 23.64 13.20 -15.50
CA LEU A 331 22.44 12.44 -15.17
C LEU A 331 21.17 13.30 -15.07
N ARG A 332 21.26 14.60 -15.40
CA ARG A 332 20.11 15.52 -15.39
C ARG A 332 19.24 15.40 -16.63
#